data_AF-A0A195F719-F1
#
_entry.id   AF-A0A195F719-F1
#
_cell.length_a   1.000
_cell.length_b   1.000
_cell.length_c   1.000
_cell.angle_alpha   90.00
_cell.angle_beta   90.00
_cell.angle_gamma   90.00
#
_symmetry.space_group_name_H-M   'P 1'
#
loop_
_entity.id
_entity.type
_entity.pdbx_description
1 polymer ?
#
loop_
_entity_poly.entity_id
_entity_poly.type
_entity_poly.pdbx_seq_one_letter_code
_entity_poly.pdbx_strand_id
1 'polypeptide(L)'
;MLTVTKRWNQQTNNYRDYVNLLLDSMRREVNNAKVRGVDVQYCYDTNSWAINEHGNIAHQSATKCQESAEESIENSLRFLDNLKSLGYELIKELNDIFLNCYDDDTTKMHSCFLHEFGKINNFVREYEQDAKYIEYNALPASNYVVVQATQCLSNAYLLARFESQGAKMSNSRCIRNVVNKNEKSLIA
;
A
#
# COMPACT_ATOMS: atom_id res chain seq x y z
N MET A 1 6.67 13.25 -4.20
CA MET A 1 5.66 12.52 -3.40
C MET A 1 5.93 11.01 -3.55
N LEU A 2 5.98 10.26 -2.46
CA LEU A 2 6.16 8.79 -2.50
C LEU A 2 4.77 8.15 -2.54
N THR A 3 4.49 7.34 -3.55
CA THR A 3 3.24 6.56 -3.63
C THR A 3 3.33 5.30 -2.78
N VAL A 4 2.18 4.72 -2.43
CA VAL A 4 2.10 3.42 -1.75
C VAL A 4 2.88 2.35 -2.53
N THR A 5 2.69 2.27 -3.85
CA THR A 5 3.41 1.34 -4.73
C THR A 5 4.93 1.51 -4.69
N LYS A 6 5.43 2.76 -4.65
CA LYS A 6 6.88 3.00 -4.56
C LYS A 6 7.44 2.53 -3.22
N ARG A 7 6.70 2.72 -2.13
CA ARG A 7 7.07 2.25 -0.79
C ARG A 7 7.06 0.73 -0.69
N TRP A 8 6.05 0.09 -1.27
CA TRP A 8 6.00 -1.35 -1.40
C TRP A 8 7.25 -1.90 -2.06
N ASN A 9 7.55 -1.42 -3.28
CA ASN A 9 8.67 -1.90 -4.07
C ASN A 9 10.00 -1.75 -3.31
N GLN A 10 10.16 -0.65 -2.60
CA GLN A 10 11.31 -0.42 -1.73
C GLN A 10 11.42 -1.50 -0.63
N GLN A 11 10.33 -1.80 0.08
CA GLN A 11 10.37 -2.79 1.15
C GLN A 11 10.59 -4.21 0.63
N THR A 12 9.93 -4.60 -0.46
CA THR A 12 10.11 -5.90 -1.11
C THR A 12 11.56 -6.11 -1.56
N ASN A 13 12.14 -5.11 -2.25
CA ASN A 13 13.53 -5.21 -2.70
C ASN A 13 14.51 -5.29 -1.53
N ASN A 14 14.33 -4.42 -0.52
CA ASN A 14 15.18 -4.43 0.67
C ASN A 14 15.12 -5.77 1.43
N TYR A 15 13.94 -6.40 1.47
CA TYR A 15 13.80 -7.71 2.11
C TYR A 15 14.44 -8.82 1.27
N ARG A 16 14.25 -8.80 -0.05
CA ARG A 16 14.88 -9.75 -0.97
C ARG A 16 16.41 -9.72 -0.85
N ASP A 17 16.99 -8.53 -0.85
CA ASP A 17 18.45 -8.37 -0.73
C ASP A 17 18.95 -8.89 0.63
N TYR A 18 18.20 -8.64 1.69
CA TYR A 18 18.49 -9.18 3.02
C TYR A 18 18.43 -10.72 3.05
N VAL A 19 17.38 -11.34 2.48
CA VAL A 19 17.24 -12.80 2.39
C VAL A 19 18.40 -13.43 1.62
N ASN A 20 18.83 -12.83 0.50
CA ASN A 20 19.97 -13.32 -0.26
C ASN A 20 21.24 -13.40 0.60
N LEU A 21 21.51 -12.38 1.41
CA LEU A 21 22.65 -12.38 2.34
C LEU A 21 22.55 -13.47 3.40
N LEU A 22 21.35 -13.76 3.92
CA LEU A 22 21.13 -14.84 4.86
C LEU A 22 21.39 -16.21 4.22
N LEU A 23 20.80 -16.45 3.05
CA LEU A 23 20.93 -17.73 2.34
C LEU A 23 22.38 -17.99 1.93
N ASP A 24 23.12 -16.97 1.48
CA ASP A 24 24.54 -17.11 1.17
C ASP A 24 25.38 -17.39 2.41
N SER A 25 25.05 -16.78 3.55
CA SER A 25 25.68 -17.13 4.83
C SER A 25 25.45 -18.59 5.20
N MET A 26 24.21 -19.07 5.09
CA MET A 26 23.86 -20.46 5.41
C MET A 26 24.56 -21.45 4.46
N ARG A 27 24.61 -21.15 3.16
CA ARG A 27 25.35 -21.96 2.16
C ARG A 27 26.82 -22.08 2.50
N ARG A 28 27.47 -20.99 2.94
CA ARG A 28 28.88 -21.03 3.39
C ARG A 28 29.07 -21.99 4.55
N GLU A 29 28.16 -21.98 5.53
CA GLU A 29 28.23 -22.90 6.68
C GLU A 29 28.08 -24.36 6.24
N VAL A 30 27.15 -24.67 5.33
CA VAL A 30 26.99 -26.01 4.76
C VAL A 30 28.24 -26.46 4.01
N ASN A 31 28.80 -25.60 3.16
CA ASN A 31 30.00 -25.93 2.38
C ASN A 31 31.19 -26.22 3.30
N ASN A 32 31.35 -25.45 4.38
CA ASN A 32 32.40 -25.71 5.37
C ASN A 32 32.23 -27.06 6.08
N ALA A 33 31.00 -27.47 6.40
CA ALA A 33 30.73 -28.79 6.97
C ALA A 33 30.98 -29.92 5.97
N LYS A 34 30.62 -29.74 4.70
CA LYS A 34 30.89 -30.71 3.63
C LYS A 34 32.39 -30.95 3.42
N VAL A 35 33.23 -29.92 3.51
CA VAL A 35 34.70 -30.05 3.46
C VAL A 35 35.23 -30.96 4.59
N ARG A 36 34.52 -31.03 5.72
CA ARG A 36 34.84 -31.93 6.85
C ARG A 36 34.20 -33.31 6.71
N GLY A 37 33.61 -33.63 5.56
CA GLY A 37 32.92 -34.91 5.33
C GLY A 37 31.58 -35.03 6.05
N VAL A 38 30.98 -33.93 6.52
CA VAL A 38 29.70 -33.94 7.23
C VAL A 38 28.59 -33.45 6.31
N ASP A 39 27.61 -34.30 6.04
CA ASP A 39 26.40 -33.88 5.33
C ASP A 39 25.43 -33.18 6.29
N VAL A 40 25.16 -31.91 6.01
CA VAL A 40 24.24 -31.05 6.76
C VAL A 40 23.25 -30.34 5.83
N GLN A 41 23.05 -30.86 4.60
CA GLN A 41 22.18 -30.23 3.62
C GLN A 41 20.76 -30.03 4.16
N TYR A 42 20.25 -31.00 4.93
CA TYR A 42 18.94 -30.94 5.56
C TYR A 42 18.76 -29.72 6.50
N CYS A 43 19.84 -29.25 7.15
CA CYS A 43 19.80 -28.05 7.98
C CYS A 43 19.49 -26.81 7.12
N TYR A 44 20.09 -26.72 5.93
CA TYR A 44 19.84 -25.63 5.01
C TYR A 44 18.47 -25.70 4.38
N ASP A 45 18.06 -26.87 3.89
CA ASP A 45 16.78 -27.03 3.19
C ASP A 45 15.61 -26.63 4.10
N THR A 46 15.62 -27.12 5.35
CA THR A 46 14.59 -26.79 6.35
C THR A 46 14.52 -25.29 6.64
N ASN A 47 15.66 -24.65 6.89
CA ASN A 47 15.68 -23.24 7.31
C ASN A 47 15.53 -22.27 6.12
N SER A 48 15.98 -22.64 4.92
CA SER A 48 15.75 -21.85 3.71
C SER A 48 14.27 -21.89 3.30
N TRP A 49 13.61 -23.03 3.48
CA TRP A 49 12.16 -23.13 3.32
C TRP A 49 11.42 -22.21 4.32
N ALA A 50 11.81 -22.22 5.59
CA ALA A 50 11.22 -21.33 6.59
C ALA A 50 11.39 -19.84 6.22
N ILE A 51 12.58 -19.43 5.75
CA ILE A 51 12.82 -18.06 5.26
C ILE A 51 11.87 -17.71 4.10
N ASN A 52 11.69 -18.61 3.14
CA ASN A 52 10.77 -18.40 2.03
C ASN A 52 9.32 -18.24 2.52
N GLU A 53 8.90 -19.04 3.50
CA GLU A 53 7.55 -18.96 4.07
C GLU A 53 7.32 -17.63 4.80
N HIS A 54 8.29 -17.17 5.60
CA HIS A 54 8.22 -15.84 6.22
C HIS A 54 8.14 -14.73 5.16
N GLY A 55 8.84 -14.87 4.04
CA GLY A 55 8.75 -13.96 2.91
C GLY A 55 7.37 -13.94 2.25
N ASN A 56 6.75 -15.11 2.06
CA ASN A 56 5.40 -15.23 1.51
C ASN A 56 4.36 -14.57 2.41
N ILE A 57 4.43 -14.81 3.71
CA ILE A 57 3.54 -14.20 4.71
C ILE A 57 3.70 -12.68 4.70
N ALA A 58 4.94 -12.18 4.65
CA ALA A 58 5.23 -10.75 4.58
C ALA A 58 4.68 -10.12 3.31
N HIS A 59 4.81 -10.81 2.17
CA HIS A 59 4.26 -10.36 0.90
C HIS A 59 2.73 -10.27 0.95
N GLN A 60 2.04 -11.31 1.43
CA GLN A 60 0.59 -11.29 1.61
C GLN A 60 0.11 -10.17 2.55
N SER A 61 0.84 -9.95 3.65
CA SER A 61 0.54 -8.86 4.58
C SER A 61 0.75 -7.49 3.92
N ALA A 62 1.84 -7.32 3.16
CA ALA A 62 2.07 -6.14 2.37
C ALA A 62 0.95 -5.90 1.34
N THR A 63 0.46 -6.94 0.66
CA THR A 63 -0.70 -6.90 -0.26
C THR A 63 -1.90 -6.26 0.38
N LYS A 64 -2.28 -6.74 1.56
CA LYS A 64 -3.39 -6.17 2.30
C LYS A 64 -3.14 -4.70 2.67
N CYS A 65 -1.91 -4.34 3.04
CA CYS A 65 -1.56 -2.94 3.33
C CYS A 65 -1.76 -2.02 2.11
N GLN A 66 -1.42 -2.47 0.90
CA GLN A 66 -1.61 -1.68 -0.32
C GLN A 66 -3.08 -1.60 -0.69
N GLU A 67 -3.79 -2.73 -0.72
CA GLU A 67 -5.21 -2.78 -1.07
C GLU A 67 -6.04 -1.88 -0.15
N SER A 68 -5.83 -1.95 1.17
CA SER A 68 -6.52 -1.07 2.12
C SER A 68 -6.18 0.40 1.94
N ALA A 69 -4.95 0.72 1.53
CA ALA A 69 -4.54 2.10 1.28
C ALA A 69 -5.15 2.65 -0.03
N GLU A 70 -5.21 1.83 -1.08
CA GLU A 70 -5.85 2.17 -2.35
C GLU A 70 -7.35 2.37 -2.14
N GLU A 71 -8.02 1.44 -1.45
CA GLU A 71 -9.44 1.57 -1.09
C GLU A 71 -9.70 2.82 -0.23
N SER A 72 -8.82 3.13 0.73
CA SER A 72 -8.95 4.34 1.55
C SER A 72 -8.78 5.62 0.72
N ILE A 73 -7.87 5.64 -0.25
CA ILE A 73 -7.69 6.77 -1.16
C ILE A 73 -8.91 6.92 -2.05
N GLU A 74 -9.39 5.83 -2.66
CA GLU A 74 -10.58 5.82 -3.52
C GLU A 74 -11.80 6.35 -2.76
N ASN A 75 -12.08 5.82 -1.56
CA ASN A 75 -13.17 6.30 -0.71
C ASN A 75 -13.01 7.77 -0.31
N SER A 76 -11.78 8.22 -0.05
CA SER A 76 -11.49 9.62 0.25
C SER A 76 -11.56 10.53 -0.97
N LEU A 77 -11.67 10.00 -2.19
CA LEU A 77 -11.75 10.78 -3.42
C LEU A 77 -13.10 10.63 -4.13
N ARG A 78 -13.95 9.68 -3.72
CA ARG A 78 -15.28 9.43 -4.31
C ARG A 78 -16.19 10.65 -4.33
N PHE A 79 -16.02 11.58 -3.38
CA PHE A 79 -16.79 12.82 -3.39
C PHE A 79 -16.47 13.71 -4.61
N LEU A 80 -15.31 13.54 -5.27
CA LEU A 80 -14.95 14.30 -6.47
C LEU A 80 -15.90 13.99 -7.62
N ASP A 81 -16.37 12.75 -7.72
CA ASP A 81 -17.35 12.35 -8.73
C ASP A 81 -18.69 13.03 -8.47
N ASN A 82 -19.11 13.12 -7.20
CA ASN A 82 -20.32 13.84 -6.81
C ASN A 82 -20.21 15.33 -7.13
N LEU A 83 -19.08 15.96 -6.79
CA LEU A 83 -18.83 17.36 -7.11
C LEU A 83 -18.90 17.55 -8.63
N LYS A 84 -18.20 16.73 -9.41
CA LYS A 84 -18.25 16.80 -10.88
C LYS A 84 -19.67 16.66 -11.44
N SER A 85 -20.46 15.73 -10.90
CA SER A 85 -21.87 15.55 -11.30
C SER A 85 -22.70 16.80 -11.02
N LEU A 86 -22.59 17.36 -9.82
CA LEU A 86 -23.26 18.60 -9.43
C LEU A 86 -22.87 19.76 -10.36
N GLY A 87 -21.58 19.86 -10.72
CA GLY A 87 -21.12 20.86 -11.69
C GLY A 87 -21.80 20.74 -13.06
N TYR A 88 -21.98 19.50 -13.55
CA TYR A 88 -22.72 19.28 -14.81
C TYR A 88 -24.22 19.59 -14.69
N GLU A 89 -24.83 19.29 -13.56
CA GLU A 89 -26.23 19.63 -13.29
C GLU A 89 -26.42 21.15 -13.30
N LEU A 90 -25.55 21.91 -12.63
CA LEU A 90 -25.60 23.37 -12.63
C LEU A 90 -25.42 23.97 -14.03
N ILE A 91 -24.52 23.42 -14.85
CA ILE A 91 -24.36 23.85 -16.25
C ILE A 91 -25.65 23.60 -17.05
N LYS A 92 -26.27 22.44 -16.84
CA LYS A 92 -27.53 22.10 -17.51
C LYS A 92 -28.65 23.03 -17.08
N GLU A 93 -28.84 23.23 -15.78
CA GLU A 93 -29.85 24.16 -15.25
C GLU A 93 -29.68 25.56 -15.82
N LEU A 94 -28.44 26.06 -15.90
CA LEU A 94 -28.13 27.37 -16.49
C LEU A 94 -28.54 27.46 -17.97
N ASN A 95 -28.31 26.40 -18.74
CA ASN A 95 -28.70 26.35 -20.15
C ASN A 95 -30.22 26.26 -20.33
N ASP A 96 -30.90 25.55 -19.43
CA ASP A 96 -32.34 25.32 -19.50
C ASP A 96 -33.15 26.55 -19.07
N ILE A 97 -32.57 27.53 -18.36
CA ILE A 97 -33.27 28.78 -17.94
C ILE A 97 -33.96 29.45 -19.13
N PHE A 98 -33.27 29.60 -20.27
CA PHE A 98 -33.82 30.31 -21.43
C PHE A 98 -35.09 29.65 -21.97
N LEU A 99 -35.13 28.33 -21.96
CA LEU A 99 -36.30 27.56 -22.40
C LEU A 99 -37.39 27.57 -21.33
N ASN A 100 -37.02 27.39 -20.06
CA ASN A 100 -37.97 27.29 -18.95
C ASN A 100 -38.65 28.61 -18.58
N CYS A 101 -37.97 29.74 -18.81
CA CYS A 101 -38.49 31.07 -18.54
C CYS A 101 -39.18 31.73 -19.75
N TYR A 102 -39.29 31.03 -20.88
CA TYR A 102 -39.98 31.57 -22.04
C TYR A 102 -41.47 31.79 -21.73
N ASP A 103 -41.93 33.03 -21.87
CA ASP A 103 -43.33 33.45 -21.72
C ASP A 103 -43.60 34.60 -22.71
N ASP A 104 -44.80 34.63 -23.31
CA ASP A 104 -45.21 35.70 -24.23
C ASP A 104 -45.38 37.04 -23.48
N ASP A 105 -45.59 37.02 -22.17
CA ASP A 105 -45.53 38.18 -21.28
C ASP A 105 -44.08 38.47 -20.86
N THR A 106 -43.50 39.50 -21.48
CA THR A 106 -42.13 39.97 -21.22
C THR A 106 -41.84 40.28 -19.75
N THR A 107 -42.84 40.67 -18.95
CA THR A 107 -42.66 40.96 -17.51
C THR A 107 -42.51 39.67 -16.72
N LYS A 108 -43.31 38.64 -17.04
CA LYS A 108 -43.19 37.32 -16.43
C LYS A 108 -41.89 36.63 -16.81
N MET A 109 -41.51 36.72 -18.08
CA MET A 109 -40.23 36.23 -18.58
C MET A 109 -39.06 36.86 -17.81
N HIS A 110 -39.00 38.18 -17.69
CA HIS A 110 -37.95 38.88 -16.92
C HIS A 110 -37.92 38.47 -15.44
N SER A 111 -39.09 38.40 -14.81
CA SER A 111 -39.20 37.98 -13.41
C SER A 111 -38.68 36.55 -13.20
N CYS A 112 -39.01 35.63 -14.11
CA CYS A 112 -38.51 34.26 -14.09
C CYS A 112 -36.98 34.22 -14.22
N PHE A 113 -36.41 34.94 -15.20
CA PHE A 113 -34.95 35.00 -15.37
C PHE A 113 -34.24 35.47 -14.11
N LEU A 114 -34.70 36.57 -13.51
CA LEU A 114 -34.10 37.11 -12.28
C LEU A 114 -34.16 36.11 -11.12
N HIS A 115 -35.28 35.41 -10.98
CA HIS A 115 -35.47 34.41 -9.93
C HIS A 115 -34.57 33.18 -10.13
N GLU A 116 -34.55 32.60 -11.34
CA GLU A 116 -33.76 31.40 -11.64
C GLU A 116 -32.26 31.69 -11.65
N PHE A 117 -31.81 32.83 -12.20
CA PHE A 117 -30.41 33.25 -12.07
C PHE A 117 -30.01 33.47 -10.61
N GLY A 118 -30.91 34.04 -9.80
CA GLY A 118 -30.67 34.22 -8.36
C GLY A 118 -30.44 32.90 -7.63
N LYS A 119 -31.26 31.88 -7.89
CA LYS A 119 -31.08 30.54 -7.34
C LYS A 119 -29.78 29.89 -7.78
N ILE A 120 -29.52 29.84 -9.09
CA ILE A 120 -28.34 29.16 -9.64
C ILE A 120 -27.06 29.85 -9.16
N ASN A 121 -27.04 31.17 -9.05
CA ASN A 121 -25.89 31.88 -8.52
C ASN A 121 -25.57 31.49 -7.05
N ASN A 122 -26.58 31.19 -6.24
CA ASN A 122 -26.36 30.68 -4.87
C ASN A 122 -25.77 29.26 -4.91
N PHE A 123 -26.31 28.37 -5.75
CA PHE A 123 -25.77 27.01 -5.87
C PHE A 123 -24.34 26.98 -6.43
N VAL A 124 -24.02 27.86 -7.39
CA VAL A 124 -22.64 28.01 -7.90
C VAL A 124 -21.70 28.47 -6.80
N ARG A 125 -22.13 29.40 -5.92
CA ARG A 125 -21.31 29.81 -4.77
C ARG A 125 -21.04 28.68 -3.78
N GLU A 126 -22.05 27.86 -3.49
CA GLU A 126 -21.90 26.68 -2.63
C GLU A 126 -20.95 25.66 -3.28
N TYR A 127 -21.14 25.38 -4.57
CA TYR A 127 -20.25 24.52 -5.36
C TYR A 127 -18.78 24.98 -5.31
N GLU A 128 -18.53 26.29 -5.47
CA GLU A 128 -17.18 26.86 -5.36
C GLU A 128 -16.58 26.70 -3.96
N GLN A 129 -17.40 26.82 -2.92
CA GLN A 129 -16.95 26.63 -1.53
C GLN A 129 -16.60 25.17 -1.26
N ASP A 130 -17.43 24.23 -1.71
CA ASP A 130 -17.17 22.80 -1.61
C ASP A 130 -15.90 22.41 -2.37
N ALA A 131 -15.72 22.93 -3.58
CA ALA A 131 -14.51 22.70 -4.38
C ALA A 131 -13.24 23.19 -3.65
N LYS A 132 -13.27 24.37 -3.04
CA LYS A 132 -12.15 24.92 -2.25
C LYS A 132 -11.87 24.09 -1.00
N TYR A 133 -12.92 23.68 -0.28
CA TYR A 133 -12.79 22.83 0.90
C TYR A 133 -12.14 21.49 0.52
N ILE A 134 -12.57 20.91 -0.59
CA ILE A 134 -12.02 19.66 -1.13
C ILE A 134 -10.54 19.82 -1.48
N GLU A 135 -10.18 20.86 -2.22
CA GLU A 135 -8.79 21.12 -2.62
C GLU A 135 -7.88 21.20 -1.38
N TYR A 136 -8.38 21.87 -0.33
CA TYR A 136 -7.66 22.01 0.93
C TYR A 136 -7.46 20.68 1.68
N ASN A 137 -8.45 19.78 1.64
CA ASN A 137 -8.45 18.55 2.46
C ASN A 137 -7.97 17.29 1.72
N ALA A 138 -8.07 17.23 0.40
CA ALA A 138 -7.72 16.04 -0.39
C ALA A 138 -6.22 15.69 -0.29
N LEU A 139 -5.34 16.69 -0.37
CA LEU A 139 -3.90 16.47 -0.32
C LEU A 139 -3.43 15.98 1.07
N PRO A 140 -3.84 16.61 2.20
CA PRO A 140 -3.55 16.07 3.53
C PRO A 140 -4.10 14.66 3.77
N ALA A 141 -5.33 14.38 3.33
CA ALA A 141 -5.94 13.05 3.48
C ALA A 141 -5.13 11.99 2.72
N SER A 142 -4.77 12.26 1.47
CA SER A 142 -3.93 11.36 0.66
C SER A 142 -2.56 11.11 1.32
N ASN A 143 -1.90 12.16 1.81
CA ASN A 143 -0.61 12.04 2.50
C ASN A 143 -0.71 11.19 3.77
N TYR A 144 -1.80 11.34 4.54
CA TYR A 144 -2.04 10.54 5.74
C TYR A 144 -2.17 9.05 5.39
N VAL A 145 -2.92 8.70 4.35
CA VAL A 145 -3.06 7.31 3.90
C VAL A 145 -1.70 6.73 3.48
N VAL A 146 -0.86 7.51 2.77
CA VAL A 146 0.50 7.09 2.41
C VAL A 146 1.37 6.80 3.64
N VAL A 147 1.26 7.61 4.70
CA VAL A 147 2.00 7.37 5.95
C VAL A 147 1.55 6.08 6.62
N GLN A 148 0.23 5.86 6.73
CA GLN A 148 -0.33 4.63 7.32
C GLN A 148 0.09 3.39 6.53
N ALA A 149 0.00 3.45 5.19
CA ALA A 149 0.48 2.39 4.31
C ALA A 149 1.98 2.12 4.53
N THR A 150 2.80 3.16 4.64
CA THR A 150 4.24 3.03 4.88
C THR A 150 4.54 2.30 6.19
N GLN A 151 3.79 2.61 7.26
CA GLN A 151 3.94 1.92 8.54
C GLN A 151 3.52 0.46 8.46
N CYS A 152 2.37 0.18 7.83
CA CYS A 152 1.87 -1.18 7.63
C CYS A 152 2.88 -2.05 6.85
N LEU A 153 3.38 -1.53 5.73
CA LEU A 153 4.41 -2.19 4.91
C LEU A 153 5.71 -2.43 5.71
N SER A 154 6.14 -1.45 6.50
CA SER A 154 7.35 -1.58 7.31
C SER A 154 7.19 -2.67 8.38
N ASN A 155 6.03 -2.76 9.02
CA ASN A 155 5.74 -3.78 10.02
C ASN A 155 5.72 -5.19 9.41
N ALA A 156 5.11 -5.36 8.23
CA ALA A 156 5.06 -6.64 7.53
C ALA A 156 6.46 -7.23 7.29
N TYR A 157 7.38 -6.43 6.77
CA TYR A 157 8.74 -6.88 6.50
C TYR A 157 9.67 -6.88 7.72
N LEU A 158 9.37 -6.11 8.77
CA LEU A 158 10.12 -6.17 10.04
C LEU A 158 9.99 -7.54 10.69
N LEU A 159 8.77 -8.07 10.77
CA LEU A 159 8.51 -9.41 11.32
C LEU A 159 9.23 -10.47 10.48
N ALA A 160 9.11 -10.39 9.15
CA ALA A 160 9.77 -11.30 8.23
C ALA A 160 11.28 -11.35 8.42
N ARG A 161 11.92 -10.18 8.63
CA ARG A 161 13.36 -10.09 8.91
C ARG A 161 13.73 -10.77 10.21
N PHE A 162 12.98 -10.53 11.27
CA PHE A 162 13.23 -11.13 12.58
C PHE A 162 13.18 -12.66 12.50
N GLU A 163 12.11 -13.20 11.90
CA GLU A 163 11.93 -14.65 11.76
C GLU A 163 12.98 -15.28 10.82
N SER A 164 13.33 -14.60 9.72
CA SER A 164 14.38 -15.07 8.80
C SER A 164 15.75 -15.11 9.47
N GLN A 165 16.07 -14.14 10.33
CA GLN A 165 17.27 -14.18 11.17
C GLN A 165 17.23 -15.37 12.14
N GLY A 166 16.06 -15.65 12.73
CA GLY A 166 15.81 -16.82 13.57
C GLY A 166 16.12 -18.13 12.84
N ALA A 167 15.62 -18.28 11.62
CA ALA A 167 15.89 -19.43 10.76
C ALA A 167 17.39 -19.57 10.42
N LYS A 168 18.09 -18.47 10.12
CA LYS A 168 19.56 -18.49 9.96
C LYS A 168 20.25 -19.02 11.22
N MET A 169 19.90 -18.51 12.41
CA MET A 169 20.51 -18.97 13.67
C MET A 169 20.18 -20.45 13.96
N SER A 170 18.97 -20.88 13.62
CA SER A 170 18.56 -22.29 13.71
C SER A 170 19.41 -23.17 12.79
N ASN A 171 19.69 -22.75 11.55
CA ASN A 171 20.62 -23.43 10.64
C ASN A 171 22.00 -23.60 11.28
N SER A 172 22.60 -22.53 11.78
CA SER A 172 23.92 -22.58 12.40
C SER A 172 23.96 -23.51 13.62
N ARG A 173 22.90 -23.54 14.43
CA ARG A 173 22.77 -24.47 15.56
C ARG A 173 22.64 -25.92 15.09
N CYS A 174 21.84 -26.17 14.06
CA CYS A 174 21.69 -27.50 13.45
C CYS A 174 23.05 -28.04 12.98
N ILE A 175 23.78 -27.25 12.17
CA ILE A 175 25.10 -27.62 11.64
C ILE A 175 26.08 -27.92 12.78
N ARG A 176 26.18 -27.03 13.77
CA ARG A 176 27.08 -27.22 14.92
C ARG A 176 26.79 -28.53 15.66
N ASN A 177 25.51 -28.85 15.87
CA ASN A 177 25.13 -30.07 16.57
C ASN A 177 25.53 -31.34 15.80
N VAL A 178 25.40 -31.33 14.46
CA VAL A 178 25.81 -32.48 13.63
C VAL A 178 27.33 -32.62 13.60
N VAL A 179 28.05 -31.52 13.36
CA VAL A 179 29.51 -31.53 13.31
C VAL A 179 30.11 -32.01 14.64
N ASN A 180 29.64 -31.48 15.77
CA ASN A 180 30.11 -31.89 17.10
C ASN A 180 29.81 -33.37 17.40
N LYS A 181 28.69 -33.91 16.92
CA LYS A 181 28.37 -35.33 17.06
C LYS A 181 29.33 -36.19 16.22
N ASN A 182 29.62 -35.78 15.00
CA ASN A 182 30.52 -36.50 14.11
C ASN A 182 31.97 -36.52 14.62
N GLU A 183 32.44 -35.40 15.18
CA GLU A 183 33.77 -35.33 15.80
C GLU A 183 33.87 -36.27 17.01
N LYS A 184 32.82 -36.39 17.83
CA LYS A 184 32.80 -37.33 18.96
C LYS A 184 32.80 -38.80 18.52
N SER A 185 32.12 -39.15 17.42
CA SER A 185 32.11 -40.52 16.91
C SER A 185 33.43 -40.95 16.27
N LEU A 186 34.30 -40.01 15.89
CA LEU A 186 35.63 -40.30 15.34
C LEU A 186 36.71 -40.50 16.41
N ILE A 187 36.43 -40.16 17.66
CA ILE A 187 37.38 -40.23 18.80
C ILE A 187 37.08 -41.46 19.70
N ALA A 188 35.92 -42.10 19.52
CA ALA A 188 35.51 -43.32 20.21
C ALA A 188 35.82 -44.57 19.37
#